data_AF-G3H714-F1
#
_entry.id   AF-G3H714-F1
#
_cell.length_a   1.000
_cell.length_b   1.000
_cell.length_c   1.000
_cell.angle_alpha   90.00
_cell.angle_beta   90.00
_cell.angle_gamma   90.00
#
_symmetry.space_group_name_H-M   'P 1'
#
loop_
_entity.id
_entity.type
_entity.pdbx_description
1 polymer ?
#
loop_
_entity_poly.entity_id
_entity_poly.type
_entity_poly.pdbx_seq_one_letter_code
_entity_poly.pdbx_strand_id
1 'polypeptide(L)'
;MKEQENNHTRELTAQLKALEHKEANTPWRSGLQEIIKMKAEINKVETRRTIQRINETKSWFFEKINKIDKPLSILTKQQRKNMQINKLRNKKGDITTDTGEIQRIIRSYFENLYSSKFENLKEMDNFLERFHLPN
;
A
#
# COMPACT_ATOMS: atom_id res chain seq x y z
N MET A 1 -29.29 -0.15 -11.04
CA MET A 1 -29.11 0.07 -9.58
C MET A 1 -29.03 1.55 -9.22
N LYS A 2 -28.00 2.31 -9.64
CA LYS A 2 -27.84 3.73 -9.25
C LYS A 2 -29.05 4.64 -9.58
N GLU A 3 -29.71 4.40 -10.73
CA GLU A 3 -30.94 5.09 -11.16
C GLU A 3 -32.14 4.77 -10.24
N GLN A 4 -32.33 3.50 -9.91
CA GLN A 4 -33.48 2.99 -9.16
C GLN A 4 -33.41 3.41 -7.69
N GLU A 5 -32.23 3.40 -7.08
CA GLU A 5 -32.00 3.89 -5.71
C GLU A 5 -32.16 5.41 -5.61
N ASN A 6 -31.74 6.16 -6.65
CA ASN A 6 -32.00 7.60 -6.75
C ASN A 6 -33.49 7.90 -6.78
N ASN A 7 -34.24 7.14 -7.57
CA ASN A 7 -35.70 7.31 -7.66
C ASN A 7 -36.37 6.99 -6.32
N HIS A 8 -35.91 5.96 -5.61
CA HIS A 8 -36.43 5.59 -4.29
C HIS A 8 -36.18 6.67 -3.22
N THR A 9 -34.97 7.23 -3.13
CA THR A 9 -34.69 8.33 -2.18
C THR A 9 -35.50 9.59 -2.52
N ARG A 10 -35.65 9.90 -3.81
CA ARG A 10 -36.46 11.05 -4.27
C ARG A 10 -37.93 10.88 -3.91
N GLU A 11 -38.45 9.67 -4.06
CA GLU A 11 -39.83 9.33 -3.71
C GLU A 11 -40.07 9.48 -2.20
N LEU A 12 -39.22 8.91 -1.36
CA LEU A 12 -39.29 9.05 0.10
C LEU A 12 -39.19 10.53 0.54
N THR A 13 -38.36 11.32 -0.13
CA THR A 13 -38.21 12.76 0.16
C THR A 13 -39.47 13.54 -0.23
N ALA A 14 -40.12 13.19 -1.33
CA ALA A 14 -41.38 13.81 -1.75
C ALA A 14 -42.52 13.46 -0.78
N GLN A 15 -42.59 12.20 -0.34
CA GLN A 15 -43.54 11.75 0.69
C GLN A 15 -43.33 12.48 2.02
N LEU A 16 -42.07 12.69 2.43
CA LEU A 16 -41.76 13.42 3.67
C LEU A 16 -42.26 14.85 3.62
N LYS A 17 -42.01 15.56 2.50
CA LYS A 17 -42.49 16.93 2.30
C LYS A 17 -44.01 17.03 2.35
N ALA A 18 -44.71 16.05 1.78
CA ALA A 18 -46.17 16.00 1.82
C ALA A 18 -46.69 15.80 3.26
N LEU A 19 -46.04 14.94 4.05
CA LEU A 19 -46.38 14.72 5.45
C LEU A 19 -46.10 15.95 6.32
N GLU A 20 -44.94 16.60 6.14
CA GLU A 20 -44.59 17.83 6.86
C GLU A 20 -45.58 18.97 6.56
N HIS A 21 -46.02 19.10 5.30
CA HIS A 21 -47.04 20.07 4.91
C HIS A 21 -48.40 19.76 5.52
N LYS A 22 -48.79 18.48 5.58
CA LYS A 22 -50.05 18.06 6.21
C LYS A 22 -50.04 18.32 7.72
N GLU A 23 -48.94 18.02 8.40
CA GLU A 23 -48.78 18.24 9.84
C GLU A 23 -48.81 19.73 10.19
N ALA A 24 -48.20 20.58 9.36
CA ALA A 24 -48.22 22.03 9.56
C ALA A 24 -49.62 22.63 9.47
N ASN A 25 -50.48 22.09 8.59
CA ASN A 25 -51.85 22.59 8.39
C ASN A 25 -52.87 21.97 9.35
N THR A 26 -52.65 20.74 9.80
CA THR A 26 -53.58 20.04 10.69
C THR A 26 -52.79 19.09 11.59
N PRO A 27 -52.25 19.56 12.73
CA PRO A 27 -51.38 18.75 13.58
C PRO A 27 -52.10 17.52 14.15
N TRP A 28 -51.44 16.35 14.12
CA TRP A 28 -52.00 15.13 14.71
C TRP A 28 -50.93 14.20 15.28
N ARG A 29 -51.23 13.51 16.38
CA ARG A 29 -50.23 12.77 17.18
C ARG A 29 -49.50 11.67 16.40
N SER A 30 -50.15 11.01 15.45
CA SER A 30 -49.50 9.97 14.62
C SER A 30 -48.69 10.54 13.45
N GLY A 31 -48.94 11.79 13.03
CA GLY A 31 -48.21 12.42 11.92
C GLY A 31 -46.76 12.72 12.26
N LEU A 32 -46.51 13.21 13.47
CA LEU A 32 -45.14 13.33 14.02
C LEU A 32 -44.39 11.99 14.06
N GLN A 33 -45.08 10.90 14.42
CA GLN A 33 -44.47 9.57 14.44
C GLN A 33 -44.15 9.06 13.04
N GLU A 34 -45.01 9.32 12.05
CA GLU A 34 -44.78 8.98 10.64
C GLU A 34 -43.61 9.76 10.04
N ILE A 35 -43.51 11.07 10.34
CA ILE A 35 -42.39 11.93 9.92
C ILE A 35 -41.06 11.43 10.48
N ILE A 36 -41.01 11.08 11.77
CA ILE A 36 -39.79 10.55 12.41
C ILE A 36 -39.37 9.21 11.77
N LYS A 37 -40.32 8.31 11.53
CA LYS A 37 -40.05 7.02 10.86
C LYS A 37 -39.51 7.23 9.45
N MET A 38 -40.10 8.14 8.69
CA MET A 38 -39.68 8.42 7.31
C MET A 38 -38.29 9.07 7.25
N LYS A 39 -37.98 10.00 8.18
CA LYS A 39 -36.64 10.58 8.33
C LYS A 39 -35.59 9.51 8.66
N ALA A 40 -35.93 8.57 9.54
CA ALA A 40 -35.02 7.46 9.89
C ALA A 40 -34.75 6.54 8.69
N GLU A 41 -35.77 6.23 7.87
CA GLU A 41 -35.59 5.38 6.70
C GLU A 41 -34.76 6.07 5.60
N ILE A 42 -34.99 7.37 5.35
CA ILE A 42 -34.16 8.17 4.44
C ILE A 42 -32.69 8.12 4.88
N ASN A 43 -32.43 8.39 6.17
CA ASN A 43 -31.08 8.38 6.71
C ASN A 43 -30.39 7.02 6.56
N LYS A 44 -31.13 5.93 6.75
CA LYS A 44 -30.63 4.56 6.58
C LYS A 44 -30.26 4.25 5.14
N VAL A 45 -31.08 4.66 4.18
CA VAL A 45 -30.80 4.50 2.74
C VAL A 45 -29.56 5.32 2.35
N GLU A 46 -29.47 6.58 2.76
CA GLU A 46 -28.33 7.45 2.47
C GLU A 46 -27.02 6.95 3.09
N THR A 47 -27.08 6.45 4.33
CA THR A 47 -25.92 5.87 5.03
C THR A 47 -25.39 4.65 4.28
N ARG A 48 -26.27 3.71 3.92
CA ARG A 48 -25.89 2.52 3.14
C ARG A 48 -25.23 2.90 1.82
N ARG A 49 -25.81 3.88 1.11
CA ARG A 49 -25.29 4.39 -0.15
C ARG A 49 -23.90 5.01 0.01
N THR A 50 -23.70 5.79 1.07
CA THR A 50 -22.41 6.42 1.36
C THR A 50 -21.34 5.38 1.64
N ILE A 51 -21.65 4.36 2.44
CA ILE A 51 -20.75 3.22 2.70
C ILE A 51 -20.40 2.50 1.39
N GLN A 52 -21.38 2.24 0.54
CA GLN A 52 -21.13 1.59 -0.75
C GLN A 52 -20.19 2.41 -1.64
N ARG A 53 -20.40 3.73 -1.74
CA ARG A 53 -19.50 4.63 -2.49
C ARG A 53 -18.09 4.64 -1.92
N ILE A 54 -17.95 4.64 -0.60
CA ILE A 54 -16.64 4.54 0.06
C ILE A 54 -15.96 3.22 -0.32
N ASN A 55 -16.70 2.11 -0.30
CA ASN A 55 -16.16 0.79 -0.63
C ASN A 55 -15.79 0.65 -2.12
N GLU A 56 -16.60 1.21 -3.02
CA GLU A 56 -16.30 1.29 -4.46
C GLU A 56 -14.98 2.05 -4.68
N THR A 57 -14.83 3.23 -4.06
CA THR A 57 -13.61 4.05 -4.19
C THR A 57 -12.39 3.36 -3.57
N LYS A 58 -12.53 2.74 -2.39
CA LYS A 58 -11.46 1.98 -1.75
C LYS A 58 -10.99 0.82 -2.63
N SER A 59 -11.92 0.07 -3.21
CA SER A 59 -11.61 -1.06 -4.09
C SER A 59 -10.89 -0.58 -5.35
N TRP A 60 -11.41 0.47 -5.99
CA TRP A 60 -10.78 1.08 -7.17
C TRP A 60 -9.35 1.55 -6.88
N PHE A 61 -9.13 2.20 -5.74
CA PHE A 61 -7.81 2.67 -5.33
C PHE A 61 -6.84 1.51 -5.08
N PHE A 62 -7.29 0.46 -4.40
CA PHE A 62 -6.49 -0.74 -4.15
C PHE A 62 -6.07 -1.42 -5.45
N GLU A 63 -6.96 -1.54 -6.43
CA GLU A 63 -6.61 -2.07 -7.75
C GLU A 63 -5.56 -1.23 -8.47
N LYS A 64 -5.62 0.10 -8.34
CA LYS A 64 -4.62 1.00 -8.93
C LYS A 64 -3.26 0.88 -8.25
N ILE A 65 -3.19 0.86 -6.92
CA ILE A 65 -1.95 0.66 -6.18
C ILE A 65 -1.34 -0.70 -6.47
N ASN A 66 -2.13 -1.77 -6.42
CA ASN A 66 -1.63 -3.14 -6.62
C ASN A 66 -1.02 -3.35 -8.02
N LYS A 67 -1.46 -2.57 -9.02
CA LYS A 67 -0.85 -2.54 -10.37
C LYS A 67 0.52 -1.86 -10.39
N ILE A 68 0.83 -0.98 -9.45
CA ILE A 68 2.11 -0.26 -9.32
C ILE A 68 3.05 -1.01 -8.35
N ASP A 69 2.54 -1.43 -7.20
CA ASP A 69 3.32 -2.09 -6.14
C ASP A 69 3.96 -3.39 -6.63
N LYS A 70 3.26 -4.17 -7.46
CA LYS A 70 3.78 -5.42 -8.02
C LYS A 70 5.02 -5.21 -8.89
N PRO A 71 4.97 -4.44 -10.00
CA PRO A 71 6.15 -4.20 -10.81
C PRO A 71 7.24 -3.47 -10.04
N LEU A 72 6.89 -2.53 -9.14
CA LEU A 72 7.88 -1.86 -8.30
C LEU A 72 8.61 -2.84 -7.39
N SER A 73 7.89 -3.74 -6.70
CA SER A 73 8.48 -4.79 -5.87
C SER A 73 9.41 -5.71 -6.66
N ILE A 74 9.04 -6.09 -7.88
CA ILE A 74 9.88 -6.89 -8.77
C ILE A 74 11.15 -6.12 -9.14
N LEU A 75 11.02 -4.86 -9.56
CA LEU A 75 12.15 -4.00 -9.91
C LEU A 75 13.11 -3.82 -8.74
N THR A 76 12.60 -3.55 -7.53
CA THR A 76 13.45 -3.39 -6.34
C THR A 76 14.18 -4.69 -5.98
N LYS A 77 13.53 -5.85 -6.12
CA LYS A 77 14.18 -7.16 -5.95
C LYS A 77 15.27 -7.40 -7.00
N GLN A 78 15.01 -7.05 -8.26
CA GLN A 78 15.97 -7.20 -9.35
C GLN A 78 17.18 -6.27 -9.18
N GLN A 79 16.96 -5.02 -8.79
CA GLN A 79 18.05 -4.09 -8.44
C GLN A 79 18.93 -4.64 -7.32
N ARG A 80 18.33 -5.17 -6.24
CA ARG A 80 19.10 -5.83 -5.16
C ARG A 80 19.93 -7.01 -5.67
N LYS A 81 19.34 -7.89 -6.48
CA LYS A 81 20.07 -9.02 -7.10
C LYS A 81 21.21 -8.56 -8.02
N ASN A 82 21.03 -7.46 -8.76
CA ASN A 82 22.05 -6.93 -9.64
C ASN A 82 23.16 -6.17 -8.89
N MET A 83 22.84 -5.57 -7.74
CA MET A 83 23.84 -4.94 -6.86
C MET A 83 24.70 -5.98 -6.11
N GLN A 84 24.29 -7.25 -6.08
CA GLN A 84 25.08 -8.34 -5.50
C GLN A 84 26.12 -8.86 -6.50
N ILE A 85 27.33 -9.13 -5.99
CA ILE A 85 28.44 -9.68 -6.80
C ILE A 85 28.19 -11.18 -7.01
N ASN A 86 27.25 -11.53 -7.91
CA ASN A 86 26.80 -12.90 -8.20
C ASN A 86 27.88 -13.84 -8.78
N LYS A 87 29.13 -13.36 -8.95
CA LYS A 87 30.28 -14.12 -9.43
C LYS A 87 31.30 -14.46 -8.34
N LEU A 88 31.17 -13.92 -7.14
CA LEU A 88 32.08 -14.23 -6.03
C LEU A 88 31.73 -15.60 -5.45
N ARG A 89 32.70 -16.52 -5.50
CA ARG A 89 32.58 -17.87 -4.97
C ARG A 89 33.40 -18.01 -3.69
N ASN A 90 32.84 -18.68 -2.69
CA ASN A 90 33.56 -19.02 -1.47
C ASN A 90 34.60 -20.13 -1.71
N LYS A 91 35.34 -20.50 -0.65
CA LYS A 91 36.36 -21.56 -0.70
C LYS A 91 35.83 -22.93 -1.10
N LYS A 92 34.51 -23.16 -1.00
CA LYS A 92 33.83 -24.41 -1.40
C LYS A 92 33.32 -24.36 -2.85
N GLY A 93 33.45 -23.22 -3.53
CA GLY A 93 33.00 -23.02 -4.91
C GLY A 93 31.56 -22.52 -5.02
N ASP A 94 30.86 -22.30 -3.91
CA ASP A 94 29.47 -21.82 -3.89
C ASP A 94 29.40 -20.29 -4.00
N ILE A 95 28.33 -19.78 -4.60
CA ILE A 95 28.06 -18.33 -4.64
C ILE A 95 27.75 -17.89 -3.21
N THR A 96 28.51 -16.93 -2.68
CA THR A 96 28.32 -16.41 -1.33
C THR A 96 27.69 -15.03 -1.35
N THR A 97 26.69 -14.84 -0.50
CA THR A 97 26.04 -13.54 -0.24
C THR A 97 26.41 -13.01 1.15
N ASP A 98 27.23 -13.74 1.90
CA ASP A 98 27.70 -13.30 3.22
C ASP A 98 28.72 -12.17 3.03
N THR A 99 28.44 -11.01 3.64
CA THR A 99 29.26 -9.81 3.49
C THR A 99 30.67 -10.03 4.05
N GLY A 100 30.81 -10.81 5.13
CA GLY A 100 32.09 -11.18 5.71
C GLY A 100 32.91 -12.10 4.80
N GLU A 101 32.29 -13.10 4.17
CA GLU A 101 32.95 -13.95 3.18
C GLU A 101 33.37 -13.16 1.94
N ILE A 102 32.52 -12.25 1.44
CA ILE A 102 32.83 -11.38 0.30
C ILE A 102 34.06 -10.51 0.61
N GLN A 103 34.06 -9.82 1.76
CA GLN A 103 35.19 -8.99 2.20
C GLN A 103 36.46 -9.83 2.33
N ARG A 104 36.37 -11.05 2.87
CA ARG A 104 37.51 -11.96 2.99
C ARG A 104 38.05 -12.41 1.62
N ILE A 105 37.19 -12.68 0.64
CA ILE A 105 37.61 -13.06 -0.72
C ILE A 105 38.30 -11.88 -1.41
N ILE A 106 37.73 -10.67 -1.31
CA ILE A 106 38.33 -9.44 -1.87
C ILE A 106 39.71 -9.20 -1.24
N ARG A 107 39.80 -9.28 0.10
CA ARG A 107 41.05 -9.14 0.84
C ARG A 107 42.09 -10.16 0.41
N SER A 108 41.72 -11.44 0.35
CA SER A 108 42.63 -12.52 -0.07
C SER A 108 43.12 -12.35 -1.50
N TYR A 109 42.28 -11.87 -2.42
CA TYR A 109 42.70 -11.57 -3.80
C TYR A 109 43.79 -10.50 -3.84
N PHE A 110 43.60 -9.40 -3.09
CA PHE A 110 44.57 -8.31 -3.06
C PHE A 110 45.84 -8.64 -2.28
N GLU A 111 45.74 -9.42 -1.19
CA GLU A 111 46.91 -9.95 -0.47
C GLU A 111 47.79 -10.79 -1.39
N ASN A 112 47.19 -11.64 -2.23
CA ASN A 112 47.91 -12.43 -3.23
C ASN A 112 48.51 -11.54 -4.33
N LEU A 113 47.80 -10.50 -4.77
CA LEU A 113 48.25 -9.61 -5.84
C LEU A 113 49.42 -8.71 -5.41
N TYR A 114 49.43 -8.27 -4.15
CA TYR A 114 50.40 -7.32 -3.61
C TYR A 114 51.29 -7.90 -2.51
N SER A 115 51.51 -9.23 -2.48
CA SER A 115 52.27 -9.93 -1.42
C SER A 115 53.66 -9.36 -1.11
N SER A 116 54.24 -8.53 -2.00
CA SER A 116 55.54 -7.87 -1.82
C SER A 116 55.48 -6.43 -1.29
N LYS A 117 54.31 -5.79 -1.19
CA LYS A 117 54.14 -4.38 -0.77
C LYS A 117 53.10 -4.26 0.35
N PHE A 118 53.55 -4.41 1.60
CA PHE A 118 52.72 -4.34 2.81
C PHE A 118 52.08 -2.96 3.08
N GLU A 119 52.57 -1.88 2.46
CA GLU A 119 52.06 -0.51 2.66
C GLU A 119 50.59 -0.34 2.24
N ASN A 120 50.08 -1.17 1.32
CA ASN A 120 48.72 -1.06 0.79
C ASN A 120 47.64 -1.76 1.64
N LEU A 121 48.01 -2.52 2.68
CA LEU A 121 47.05 -3.28 3.49
C LEU A 121 46.20 -2.38 4.41
N LYS A 122 46.80 -1.32 4.95
CA LYS A 122 46.08 -0.37 5.81
C LYS A 122 45.04 0.45 5.02
N GLU A 123 45.37 0.81 3.78
CA GLU A 123 44.42 1.46 2.87
C GLU A 123 43.30 0.50 2.43
N MET A 124 43.61 -0.80 2.29
CA MET A 124 42.62 -1.84 2.02
C MET A 124 41.62 -1.99 3.17
N ASP A 125 42.10 -2.08 4.42
CA ASP A 125 41.23 -2.20 5.59
C ASP A 125 40.31 -0.97 5.71
N ASN A 126 40.84 0.24 5.51
CA ASN A 126 40.03 1.47 5.46
C ASN A 126 39.01 1.47 4.31
N PHE A 127 39.35 0.92 3.15
CA PHE A 127 38.42 0.80 2.01
C PHE A 127 37.28 -0.16 2.33
N LEU A 128 37.58 -1.33 2.91
CA LEU A 128 36.60 -2.35 3.27
C LEU A 128 35.67 -1.89 4.41
N GLU A 129 36.18 -1.11 5.37
CA GLU A 129 35.36 -0.50 6.44
C GLU A 129 34.37 0.55 5.90
N ARG A 130 34.77 1.33 4.88
CA ARG A 130 33.92 2.34 4.25
C ARG A 130 32.87 1.75 3.31
N PHE A 131 33.13 0.56 2.76
CA PHE A 131 32.21 -0.10 1.85
C PHE A 131 31.16 -0.90 2.63
N HIS A 132 30.04 -0.25 2.94
CA HIS A 132 28.84 -0.94 3.40
C HIS A 132 28.21 -1.69 2.22
N LEU A 133 28.61 -2.95 2.05
CA LEU A 133 27.89 -3.84 1.14
C LEU A 133 26.42 -3.90 1.56
N PRO A 134 25.47 -3.75 0.62
CA PRO A 134 24.06 -3.77 0.97
C PRO A 134 23.70 -5.16 1.54
N ASN A 135 23.25 -5.17 2.79
CA ASN A 135 22.63 -6.34 3.43
C ASN A 135 21.32 -6.71 2.74
#